data_AF-A0A537QJ61-F1
#
_entry.id   AF-A0A537QJ61-F1
#
_cell.length_a   1.000
_cell.length_b   1.000
_cell.length_c   1.000
_cell.angle_alpha   90.00
_cell.angle_beta   90.00
_cell.angle_gamma   90.00
#
_symmetry.space_group_name_H-M   'P 1'
#
loop_
_entity.id
_entity.type
_entity.pdbx_description
1 polymer ?
#
loop_
_entity_poly.entity_id
_entity_poly.type
_entity_poly.pdbx_seq_one_letter_code
_entity_poly.pdbx_strand_id
1 'polypeptide(L)'
;MPHRPSREVEAIVAGRHDDPFAFLGMHKTSAGVFVRALLPDAEEMVVIDTASGEIAAHGERIHPAGFFVASMPDRKAPFRYRLRVSWGGHLHEFDDVYRFPPVLGELDIHLLIEGNHLASYQKLGAHAVVHDGVEGVAFAVWAPNARRVSLVGDFNAWDGCRMPMRKRHAGGFWEIFVPGLRPGHLYKYELLGPQGELLPLKADPHAERAERPPGTASVVAGPSRHVWQDGGWMSERAPHNDREAPIAIYEVHLGSWRRNAAEHGGYLSYRELAEQLVPYVADLGFTHIEVMPMTEYPFDGSWGYQPISLFAPTSRHGGPDDCRAFIDACHRAGLGLWLDWVPGHFPTDAHGLGRFDGTALYEHADPRQGLHRDWNTLIYNYGRREVANFLLSSALYWMREYHIDGLRVDAVASMLYLDYSRNQGEWIPNVFGGRENLDA
;
A
#
# COMPACT_ATOMS: atom_id res chain seq x y z
N MET A 1 -42.32 14.11 17.63
CA MET A 1 -41.76 12.81 17.21
C MET A 1 -40.25 12.95 17.22
N PRO A 2 -39.48 12.04 17.84
CA PRO A 2 -38.04 12.22 17.89
C PRO A 2 -37.52 12.30 16.46
N HIS A 3 -36.74 13.35 16.17
CA HIS A 3 -36.25 13.65 14.83
C HIS A 3 -35.60 12.40 14.25
N ARG A 4 -36.18 11.83 13.18
CA ARG A 4 -35.50 10.76 12.45
C ARG A 4 -34.11 11.30 12.05
N PRO A 5 -33.03 10.55 12.31
CA PRO A 5 -31.71 10.89 11.82
C PRO A 5 -31.77 11.18 10.32
N SER A 6 -31.00 12.16 9.84
CA SER A 6 -30.97 12.45 8.41
C SER A 6 -30.47 11.21 7.65
N ARG A 7 -30.80 11.11 6.36
CA ARG A 7 -30.32 10.03 5.50
C ARG A 7 -28.79 9.90 5.52
N GLU A 8 -28.07 11.02 5.68
CA GLU A 8 -26.61 11.05 5.80
C GLU A 8 -26.12 10.39 7.09
N VAL A 9 -26.78 10.63 8.23
CA VAL A 9 -26.42 10.00 9.50
C VAL A 9 -26.57 8.49 9.41
N GLU A 10 -27.68 8.01 8.86
CA GLU A 10 -27.91 6.57 8.64
C GLU A 10 -26.88 5.97 7.68
N ALA A 11 -26.50 6.69 6.62
CA ALA A 11 -25.49 6.24 5.68
C ALA A 11 -24.09 6.14 6.31
N ILE A 12 -23.71 7.10 7.16
CA ILE A 12 -22.45 7.06 7.91
C ILE A 12 -22.44 5.91 8.92
N VAL A 13 -23.49 5.79 9.73
CA VAL A 13 -23.62 4.74 10.74
C VAL A 13 -23.59 3.35 10.09
N ALA A 14 -24.20 3.19 8.93
CA ALA A 14 -24.18 1.93 8.19
C ALA A 14 -22.88 1.68 7.41
N GLY A 15 -21.89 2.59 7.45
CA GLY A 15 -20.65 2.47 6.69
C GLY A 15 -20.87 2.51 5.17
N ARG A 16 -21.87 3.25 4.69
CA ARG A 16 -22.31 3.29 3.28
C ARG A 16 -22.26 4.68 2.63
N HIS A 17 -21.82 5.70 3.36
CA HIS A 17 -21.62 7.04 2.82
C HIS A 17 -20.40 7.07 1.89
N ASP A 18 -20.52 7.75 0.75
CA ASP A 18 -19.51 7.80 -0.33
C ASP A 18 -18.52 8.97 -0.20
N ASP A 19 -18.94 10.08 0.43
CA ASP A 19 -18.05 11.19 0.79
C ASP A 19 -18.10 11.57 2.30
N PRO A 20 -17.53 10.73 3.19
CA PRO A 20 -17.55 10.97 4.63
C PRO A 20 -16.94 12.31 5.05
N PHE A 21 -15.95 12.82 4.33
CA PHE A 21 -15.27 14.07 4.67
C PHE A 21 -16.09 15.33 4.34
N ALA A 22 -17.03 15.25 3.41
CA ALA A 22 -18.01 16.32 3.21
C ALA A 22 -19.03 16.42 4.36
N PHE A 23 -19.10 15.43 5.25
CA PHE A 23 -20.10 15.38 6.32
C PHE A 23 -19.52 15.35 7.75
N LEU A 24 -18.50 14.53 7.99
CA LEU A 24 -17.78 14.38 9.26
C LEU A 24 -16.74 15.49 9.45
N GLY A 25 -16.31 15.67 10.69
CA GLY A 25 -15.39 16.73 11.08
C GLY A 25 -16.05 18.11 11.19
N MET A 26 -15.24 19.16 11.05
CA MET A 26 -15.67 20.55 11.23
C MET A 26 -16.17 21.16 9.93
N HIS A 27 -17.36 21.77 9.97
CA HIS A 27 -17.92 22.48 8.83
C HIS A 27 -18.53 23.82 9.25
N LYS A 28 -18.47 24.79 8.33
CA LYS A 28 -19.08 26.11 8.48
C LYS A 28 -20.36 26.19 7.66
N THR A 29 -21.44 26.65 8.26
CA THR A 29 -22.70 26.99 7.58
C THR A 29 -23.18 28.39 7.96
N SER A 30 -24.34 28.80 7.42
CA SER A 30 -25.01 30.04 7.82
C SER A 30 -25.41 30.05 9.30
N ALA A 31 -25.61 28.88 9.91
CA ALA A 31 -25.97 28.74 11.32
C ALA A 31 -24.78 28.79 12.28
N GLY A 32 -23.53 28.81 11.77
CA GLY A 32 -22.30 28.79 12.57
C GLY A 32 -21.37 27.64 12.19
N VAL A 33 -20.47 27.28 13.10
CA VAL A 33 -19.56 26.14 12.96
C VAL A 33 -20.14 24.95 13.72
N PHE A 34 -20.01 23.74 13.18
CA PHE A 34 -20.30 22.52 13.93
C PHE A 34 -19.23 21.46 13.66
N VAL A 35 -19.15 20.48 14.57
CA VAL A 35 -18.33 19.28 14.43
C VAL A 35 -19.23 18.06 14.49
N ARG A 36 -19.07 17.12 13.55
CA ARG A 36 -19.80 15.84 13.53
C ARG A 36 -18.81 14.69 13.65
N ALA A 37 -19.10 13.73 14.53
CA ALA A 37 -18.26 12.55 14.70
C ALA A 37 -19.13 11.30 14.91
N LEU A 38 -18.72 10.20 14.28
CA LEU A 38 -19.19 8.86 14.62
C LEU A 38 -18.20 8.25 15.61
N LEU A 39 -18.62 8.11 16.86
CA LEU A 39 -17.83 7.60 17.97
C LEU A 39 -18.61 6.44 18.60
N PRO A 40 -18.50 5.22 18.03
CA PRO A 40 -19.20 4.05 18.57
C PRO A 40 -18.88 3.88 20.05
N ASP A 41 -19.90 3.47 20.82
CA ASP A 41 -19.81 3.21 22.27
C ASP A 41 -19.48 4.42 23.15
N ALA A 42 -19.36 5.63 22.58
CA ALA A 42 -19.08 6.82 23.37
C ALA A 42 -20.29 7.28 24.18
N GLU A 43 -20.03 7.71 25.41
CA GLU A 43 -21.02 8.26 26.33
C GLU A 43 -21.19 9.76 26.09
N GLU A 44 -20.07 10.47 25.98
CA GLU A 44 -20.01 11.92 25.83
C GLU A 44 -18.94 12.34 24.82
N MET A 45 -19.19 13.45 24.12
CA MET A 45 -18.23 14.10 23.22
C MET A 45 -18.15 15.60 23.54
N VAL A 46 -16.94 16.14 23.58
CA VAL A 46 -16.67 17.56 23.76
C VAL A 46 -15.63 18.02 22.73
N VAL A 47 -15.84 19.21 22.15
CA VAL A 47 -14.89 19.87 21.26
C VAL A 47 -14.02 20.82 22.07
N ILE A 48 -12.71 20.64 22.04
CA ILE A 48 -11.71 21.46 22.73
C ILE A 48 -11.00 22.34 21.72
N ASP A 49 -10.97 23.66 21.91
CA ASP A 49 -10.15 24.56 21.10
C ASP A 49 -8.68 24.40 21.49
N THR A 50 -7.83 24.02 20.53
CA THR A 50 -6.41 23.77 20.84
C THR A 50 -5.63 25.03 21.18
N ALA A 51 -6.10 26.21 20.76
CA ALA A 51 -5.41 27.47 21.02
C ALA A 51 -5.64 27.97 22.45
N SER A 52 -6.87 27.85 22.97
CA SER A 52 -7.20 28.27 24.34
C SER A 52 -7.16 27.14 25.36
N GLY A 53 -7.32 25.89 24.93
CA GLY A 53 -7.51 24.72 25.80
C GLY A 53 -8.91 24.62 26.40
N GLU A 54 -9.82 25.52 26.03
CA GLU A 54 -11.18 25.58 26.58
C GLU A 54 -12.17 24.71 25.81
N ILE A 55 -13.28 24.37 26.48
CA ILE A 55 -14.41 23.69 25.85
C ILE A 55 -15.09 24.67 24.88
N ALA A 56 -15.05 24.35 23.59
CA ALA A 56 -15.74 25.11 22.56
C ALA A 56 -17.23 24.74 22.46
N ALA A 57 -17.56 23.46 22.61
CA ALA A 57 -18.94 22.96 22.65
C ALA A 57 -19.03 21.52 23.19
N HIS A 58 -20.18 21.19 23.79
CA HIS A 58 -20.58 19.82 24.07
C HIS A 58 -21.31 19.22 22.87
N GLY A 59 -21.07 17.94 22.58
CA GLY A 59 -21.74 17.19 21.54
C GLY A 59 -23.08 16.63 22.00
N GLU A 60 -24.12 16.86 21.21
CA GLU A 60 -25.40 16.18 21.37
C GLU A 60 -25.36 14.83 20.63
N ARG A 61 -25.69 13.74 21.32
CA ARG A 61 -25.84 12.42 20.70
C ARG A 61 -27.19 12.32 19.98
N ILE A 62 -27.15 12.35 18.65
CA ILE A 62 -28.36 12.33 17.80
C ILE A 62 -28.70 10.93 17.27
N HIS A 63 -27.80 9.95 17.43
CA HIS A 63 -28.02 8.56 17.03
C HIS A 63 -27.49 7.58 18.09
N PRO A 64 -28.19 6.47 18.41
CA PRO A 64 -27.77 5.50 19.43
C PRO A 64 -26.45 4.80 19.10
N ALA A 65 -26.06 4.71 17.82
CA ALA A 65 -24.76 4.18 17.39
C ALA A 65 -23.56 5.12 17.67
N GLY A 66 -23.75 6.15 18.50
CA GLY A 66 -22.67 7.08 18.87
C GLY A 66 -22.41 8.16 17.84
N PHE A 67 -23.44 8.65 17.13
CA PHE A 67 -23.28 9.83 16.26
C PHE A 67 -23.54 11.11 17.06
N PHE A 68 -22.55 12.01 17.09
CA PHE A 68 -22.59 13.25 17.84
C PHE A 68 -22.52 14.48 16.93
N VAL A 69 -23.19 15.56 17.34
CA VAL A 69 -23.10 16.88 16.73
C VAL A 69 -22.83 17.92 17.81
N ALA A 70 -21.71 18.63 17.71
CA ALA A 70 -21.41 19.79 18.55
C ALA A 70 -21.62 21.07 17.73
N SER A 71 -22.53 21.94 18.18
CA SER A 71 -22.90 23.18 17.47
C SER A 71 -22.33 24.42 18.17
N MET A 72 -21.71 25.32 17.39
CA MET A 72 -21.09 26.57 17.87
C MET A 72 -21.62 27.75 17.03
N PRO A 73 -22.85 28.26 17.31
CA PRO A 73 -23.50 29.29 16.49
C PRO A 73 -22.77 30.64 16.48
N ASP A 74 -22.06 30.94 17.56
CA ASP A 74 -21.31 32.19 17.73
C ASP A 74 -19.97 32.18 16.98
N ARG A 75 -19.44 31.00 16.61
CA ARG A 75 -18.21 30.90 15.82
C ARG A 75 -18.49 31.07 14.34
N LYS A 76 -17.72 31.96 13.69
CA LYS A 76 -17.86 32.30 12.26
C LYS A 76 -16.71 31.79 11.38
N ALA A 77 -15.66 31.25 11.97
CA ALA A 77 -14.49 30.72 11.27
C ALA A 77 -14.07 29.34 11.83
N PRO A 78 -13.56 28.43 10.97
CA PRO A 78 -12.92 27.20 11.42
C PRO A 78 -11.72 27.47 12.33
N PHE A 79 -11.39 26.51 13.17
CA PHE A 79 -10.28 26.57 14.12
C PHE A 79 -9.72 25.18 14.37
N ARG A 80 -8.50 25.10 14.93
CA ARG A 80 -7.91 23.82 15.32
C ARG A 80 -8.55 23.33 16.62
N TYR A 81 -8.90 22.05 16.64
CA TYR A 81 -9.61 21.44 17.75
C TYR A 81 -9.17 20.01 17.98
N ARG A 82 -9.43 19.52 19.19
CA ARG A 82 -9.37 18.11 19.56
C ARG A 82 -10.73 17.67 20.09
N LEU A 83 -11.00 16.37 20.00
CA LEU A 83 -12.15 15.76 20.63
C LEU A 83 -11.74 15.23 21.99
N ARG A 84 -12.53 15.52 23.01
CA ARG A 84 -12.49 14.84 24.31
C ARG A 84 -13.72 13.95 24.42
N VAL A 85 -13.51 12.65 24.55
CA VAL A 85 -14.57 11.64 24.47
C VAL A 85 -14.51 10.74 25.70
N SER A 86 -15.66 10.37 26.25
CA SER A 86 -15.75 9.39 27.34
C SER A 86 -16.20 8.02 26.84
N TRP A 87 -15.43 6.98 27.18
CA TRP A 87 -15.78 5.58 26.97
C TRP A 87 -15.62 4.82 28.28
N GLY A 88 -16.71 4.22 28.81
CA GLY A 88 -16.66 3.45 30.04
C GLY A 88 -16.15 4.26 31.24
N GLY A 89 -16.49 5.56 31.29
CA GLY A 89 -16.01 6.49 32.31
C GLY A 89 -14.56 6.98 32.14
N HIS A 90 -13.82 6.54 31.13
CA HIS A 90 -12.46 7.01 30.84
C HIS A 90 -12.49 8.14 29.80
N LEU A 91 -11.79 9.24 30.08
CA LEU A 91 -11.67 10.37 29.16
C LEU A 91 -10.44 10.20 28.26
N HIS A 92 -10.66 10.37 26.95
CA HIS A 92 -9.64 10.35 25.93
C HIS A 92 -9.68 11.65 25.14
N GLU A 93 -8.52 12.30 24.95
CA GLU A 93 -8.41 13.49 24.12
C GLU A 93 -7.50 13.21 22.93
N PHE A 94 -8.00 13.46 21.71
CA PHE A 94 -7.32 13.13 20.46
C PHE A 94 -7.73 14.08 19.32
N ASP A 95 -6.89 14.14 18.28
CA ASP A 95 -7.20 14.85 17.06
C ASP A 95 -8.24 14.10 16.22
N ASP A 96 -9.25 14.81 15.71
CA ASP A 96 -10.22 14.22 14.78
C ASP A 96 -9.55 13.91 13.43
N VAL A 97 -9.61 12.65 12.97
CA VAL A 97 -9.09 12.25 11.64
C VAL A 97 -9.71 13.08 10.51
N TYR A 98 -10.95 13.55 10.67
CA TYR A 98 -11.70 14.30 9.67
C TYR A 98 -11.36 15.79 9.65
N ARG A 99 -10.54 16.32 10.57
CA ARG A 99 -10.13 17.74 10.55
C ARG A 99 -8.94 18.03 9.62
N PHE A 100 -8.22 17.00 9.16
CA PHE A 100 -6.98 17.20 8.43
C PHE A 100 -7.22 17.55 6.95
N PRO A 101 -6.39 18.44 6.36
CA PRO A 101 -6.46 18.75 4.94
C PRO A 101 -6.03 17.55 4.08
N PRO A 102 -6.26 17.59 2.76
CA PRO A 102 -5.84 16.51 1.86
C PRO A 102 -4.34 16.19 2.00
N VAL A 103 -3.97 14.90 1.86
CA VAL A 103 -2.56 14.46 1.94
C VAL A 103 -1.89 14.42 0.57
N LEU A 104 -2.61 14.02 -0.49
CA LEU A 104 -2.08 14.09 -1.86
C LEU A 104 -2.14 15.52 -2.40
N GLY A 105 -1.01 16.01 -2.93
CA GLY A 105 -0.98 17.29 -3.64
C GLY A 105 -1.65 17.23 -5.01
N GLU A 106 -2.05 18.38 -5.54
CA GLU A 106 -2.66 18.45 -6.89
C GLU A 106 -1.69 17.99 -8.00
N LEU A 107 -0.39 18.30 -7.87
CA LEU A 107 0.63 17.82 -8.80
C LEU A 107 0.81 16.30 -8.72
N ASP A 108 0.77 15.72 -7.51
CA ASP A 108 0.87 14.28 -7.33
C ASP A 108 -0.28 13.58 -8.06
N ILE A 109 -1.52 14.05 -7.87
CA ILE A 109 -2.70 13.52 -8.56
C ILE A 109 -2.58 13.66 -10.07
N HIS A 110 -2.15 14.82 -10.56
CA HIS A 110 -1.97 15.03 -12.00
C HIS A 110 -0.97 14.02 -12.60
N LEU A 111 0.20 13.84 -11.98
CA LEU A 111 1.21 12.89 -12.47
C LEU A 111 0.73 11.44 -12.39
N LEU A 112 -0.03 11.08 -11.35
CA LEU A 112 -0.61 9.75 -11.20
C LEU A 112 -1.64 9.45 -12.30
N ILE A 113 -2.49 10.41 -12.65
CA ILE A 113 -3.48 10.28 -13.74
C ILE A 113 -2.79 10.14 -15.10
N GLU A 114 -1.72 10.91 -15.33
CA GLU A 114 -0.96 10.83 -16.58
C GLU A 114 -0.08 9.57 -16.66
N GLY A 115 0.07 8.81 -15.57
CA GLY A 115 0.91 7.62 -15.49
C GLY A 115 2.41 7.92 -15.46
N ASN A 116 2.79 9.14 -15.06
CA ASN A 116 4.17 9.64 -15.09
C ASN A 116 4.77 9.87 -13.69
N HIS A 117 4.09 9.44 -12.62
CA HIS A 117 4.60 9.56 -11.25
C HIS A 117 5.53 8.38 -10.94
N LEU A 118 6.76 8.43 -11.45
CA LEU A 118 7.74 7.33 -11.33
C LEU A 118 8.14 7.00 -9.88
N ALA A 119 7.83 7.87 -8.93
CA ALA A 119 8.02 7.67 -7.49
C ALA A 119 6.68 7.62 -6.75
N SER A 120 5.66 7.00 -7.34
CA SER A 120 4.32 6.91 -6.75
C SER A 120 4.34 6.25 -5.38
N TYR A 121 5.30 5.36 -5.11
CA TYR A 121 5.54 4.75 -3.79
C TYR A 121 5.79 5.76 -2.67
N GLN A 122 6.23 6.99 -2.96
CA GLN A 122 6.44 8.03 -1.93
C GLN A 122 5.13 8.73 -1.50
N LYS A 123 4.02 8.42 -2.19
CA LYS A 123 2.72 9.11 -2.02
C LYS A 123 1.58 8.14 -1.77
N LEU A 124 1.55 7.05 -2.54
CA LEU A 124 0.63 5.93 -2.34
C LEU A 124 1.23 4.97 -1.30
N GLY A 125 0.37 4.24 -0.60
CA GLY A 125 0.76 3.38 0.51
C GLY A 125 0.53 4.04 1.87
N ALA A 126 1.31 3.66 2.87
CA ALA A 126 1.27 4.20 4.23
C ALA A 126 2.60 4.88 4.61
N HIS A 127 2.53 6.18 4.93
CA HIS A 127 3.70 7.04 5.14
C HIS A 127 3.65 7.71 6.51
N ALA A 128 4.64 7.46 7.35
CA ALA A 128 4.82 8.20 8.60
C ALA A 128 5.26 9.64 8.30
N VAL A 129 4.41 10.63 8.59
CA VAL A 129 4.60 12.03 8.22
C VAL A 129 4.16 12.98 9.33
N VAL A 130 4.63 14.22 9.26
CA VAL A 130 4.05 15.34 10.02
C VAL A 130 3.08 16.07 9.11
N HIS A 131 1.78 16.02 9.42
CA HIS A 131 0.73 16.68 8.64
C HIS A 131 0.01 17.71 9.50
N ASP A 132 -0.07 18.95 9.00
CA ASP A 132 -0.62 20.11 9.75
C ASP A 132 0.00 20.29 11.16
N GLY A 133 1.29 19.93 11.31
CA GLY A 133 2.03 20.01 12.57
C GLY A 133 1.79 18.87 13.56
N VAL A 134 1.12 17.78 13.14
CA VAL A 134 0.87 16.59 13.96
C VAL A 134 1.55 15.37 13.34
N GLU A 135 2.26 14.59 14.15
CA GLU A 135 2.82 13.31 13.74
C GLU A 135 1.72 12.26 13.55
N GLY A 136 1.83 11.44 12.51
CA GLY A 136 0.89 10.36 12.25
C GLY A 136 1.25 9.62 10.96
N VAL A 137 0.26 8.95 10.38
CA VAL A 137 0.44 8.18 9.15
C VAL A 137 -0.56 8.64 8.10
N ALA A 138 -0.06 9.02 6.92
CA ALA A 138 -0.86 9.26 5.74
C ALA A 138 -1.04 7.95 4.97
N PHE A 139 -2.28 7.64 4.59
CA PHE A 139 -2.62 6.49 3.77
C PHE A 139 -3.21 6.98 2.45
N ALA A 140 -2.79 6.38 1.34
CA ALA A 140 -3.40 6.63 0.05
C ALA A 140 -3.43 5.39 -0.85
N VAL A 141 -4.57 5.15 -1.51
CA VAL A 141 -4.78 3.97 -2.37
C VAL A 141 -5.62 4.31 -3.60
N TRP A 142 -5.34 3.65 -4.72
CA TRP A 142 -6.11 3.82 -5.95
C TRP A 142 -7.26 2.81 -6.02
N ALA A 143 -8.50 3.29 -6.09
CA ALA A 143 -9.70 2.46 -6.18
C ALA A 143 -10.85 3.28 -6.80
N PRO A 144 -10.75 3.62 -8.11
CA PRO A 144 -11.60 4.62 -8.73
C PRO A 144 -13.08 4.24 -8.75
N ASN A 145 -13.40 2.94 -8.89
CA ASN A 145 -14.77 2.45 -8.98
C ASN A 145 -15.38 2.10 -7.61
N ALA A 146 -14.58 2.10 -6.55
CA ALA A 146 -15.09 1.90 -5.21
C ALA A 146 -16.07 3.03 -4.84
N ARG A 147 -17.15 2.66 -4.15
CA ARG A 147 -18.11 3.61 -3.57
C ARG A 147 -17.64 4.13 -2.22
N ARG A 148 -16.85 3.34 -1.50
CA ARG A 148 -16.22 3.69 -0.22
C ARG A 148 -14.94 2.89 -0.09
N VAL A 149 -13.90 3.51 0.43
CA VAL A 149 -12.74 2.82 1.00
C VAL A 149 -12.63 3.23 2.45
N SER A 150 -12.38 2.26 3.33
CA SER A 150 -12.11 2.50 4.75
C SER A 150 -10.80 1.86 5.14
N LEU A 151 -10.05 2.55 5.99
CA LEU A 151 -8.85 2.01 6.60
C LEU A 151 -9.27 1.13 7.77
N VAL A 152 -8.80 -0.11 7.81
CA VAL A 152 -9.06 -1.05 8.91
C VAL A 152 -7.76 -1.61 9.43
N GLY A 153 -7.65 -1.81 10.74
CA GLY A 153 -6.45 -2.32 11.38
C GLY A 153 -6.64 -2.58 12.87
N ASP A 154 -5.56 -2.98 13.53
CA ASP A 154 -5.58 -3.23 14.98
C ASP A 154 -6.04 -1.99 15.79
N PHE A 155 -5.67 -0.78 15.36
CA PHE A 155 -5.99 0.51 15.98
C PHE A 155 -7.46 0.92 15.89
N ASN A 156 -8.27 0.23 15.08
CA ASN A 156 -9.71 0.47 15.00
C ASN A 156 -10.53 -0.83 15.04
N ALA A 157 -9.97 -1.89 15.62
CA ALA A 157 -10.60 -3.19 15.79
C ALA A 157 -11.10 -3.81 14.47
N TRP A 158 -10.43 -3.51 13.35
CA TRP A 158 -10.77 -3.97 12.01
C TRP A 158 -12.19 -3.57 11.54
N ASP A 159 -12.74 -2.49 12.09
CA ASP A 159 -14.10 -2.02 11.79
C ASP A 159 -14.08 -0.87 10.76
N GLY A 160 -14.53 -1.17 9.54
CA GLY A 160 -14.55 -0.21 8.44
C GLY A 160 -15.53 0.94 8.60
N CYS A 161 -16.43 0.92 9.59
CA CYS A 161 -17.30 2.08 9.86
C CYS A 161 -16.54 3.21 10.55
N ARG A 162 -15.35 2.95 11.13
CA ARG A 162 -14.64 3.90 12.00
C ARG A 162 -13.73 4.87 11.28
N MET A 163 -13.07 4.43 10.20
CA MET A 163 -12.17 5.27 9.42
C MET A 163 -12.40 5.21 7.89
N PRO A 164 -13.61 5.55 7.41
CA PRO A 164 -13.83 5.87 6.00
C PRO A 164 -12.89 6.96 5.47
N MET A 165 -12.31 6.71 4.30
CA MET A 165 -11.32 7.56 3.63
C MET A 165 -11.98 8.63 2.75
N ARG A 166 -11.23 9.68 2.41
CA ARG A 166 -11.64 10.74 1.47
C ARG A 166 -11.40 10.30 0.04
N LYS A 167 -12.39 10.46 -0.85
CA LYS A 167 -12.17 10.26 -2.29
C LYS A 167 -11.63 11.55 -2.94
N ARG A 168 -10.51 11.44 -3.64
CA ARG A 168 -10.03 12.44 -4.59
C ARG A 168 -10.62 12.12 -5.95
N HIS A 169 -11.69 12.83 -6.30
CA HIS A 169 -12.47 12.55 -7.51
C HIS A 169 -11.64 12.63 -8.80
N ALA A 170 -10.66 13.53 -8.85
CA ALA A 170 -9.63 13.52 -9.88
C ALA A 170 -8.77 12.26 -9.71
N GLY A 171 -8.93 11.29 -10.61
CA GLY A 171 -8.14 10.05 -10.65
C GLY A 171 -8.63 8.89 -9.78
N GLY A 172 -9.57 9.13 -8.86
CA GLY A 172 -10.18 8.06 -8.06
C GLY A 172 -9.26 7.46 -6.99
N PHE A 173 -8.40 8.31 -6.42
CA PHE A 173 -7.57 7.97 -5.27
C PHE A 173 -8.34 8.17 -3.97
N TRP A 174 -8.04 7.39 -2.95
CA TRP A 174 -8.60 7.48 -1.63
C TRP A 174 -7.51 7.79 -0.63
N GLU A 175 -7.76 8.67 0.33
CA GLU A 175 -6.75 9.10 1.29
C GLU A 175 -7.29 9.34 2.70
N ILE A 176 -6.45 9.17 3.71
CA ILE A 176 -6.72 9.58 5.10
C ILE A 176 -5.41 9.83 5.84
N PHE A 177 -5.41 10.78 6.77
CA PHE A 177 -4.32 10.95 7.74
C PHE A 177 -4.81 10.52 9.12
N VAL A 178 -4.06 9.62 9.77
CA VAL A 178 -4.36 9.14 11.13
C VAL A 178 -3.35 9.74 12.11
N PRO A 179 -3.76 10.72 12.92
CA PRO A 179 -2.87 11.39 13.87
C PRO A 179 -2.45 10.42 14.98
N GLY A 180 -1.19 10.49 15.38
CA GLY A 180 -0.62 9.69 16.47
C GLY A 180 -0.41 8.21 16.16
N LEU A 181 -0.84 7.72 14.98
CA LEU A 181 -0.56 6.35 14.56
C LEU A 181 0.94 6.16 14.33
N ARG A 182 1.48 5.02 14.72
CA ARG A 182 2.92 4.73 14.67
C ARG A 182 3.25 3.60 13.68
N PRO A 183 4.50 3.54 13.19
CA PRO A 183 4.99 2.36 12.48
C PRO A 183 4.80 1.06 13.28
N GLY A 184 4.53 -0.03 12.57
CA GLY A 184 4.35 -1.38 13.12
C GLY A 184 2.90 -1.85 13.25
N HIS A 185 1.92 -0.95 13.16
CA HIS A 185 0.50 -1.32 13.15
C HIS A 185 0.13 -2.13 11.90
N LEU A 186 -0.74 -3.11 12.07
CA LEU A 186 -1.32 -3.90 10.97
C LEU A 186 -2.52 -3.18 10.37
N TYR A 187 -2.60 -3.15 9.04
CA TYR A 187 -3.73 -2.53 8.34
C TYR A 187 -4.07 -3.23 7.01
N LYS A 188 -5.30 -2.98 6.57
CA LYS A 188 -5.85 -3.32 5.25
C LYS A 188 -6.83 -2.23 4.80
N TYR A 189 -7.30 -2.34 3.57
CA TYR A 189 -8.43 -1.57 3.06
C TYR A 189 -9.70 -2.42 3.02
N GLU A 190 -10.80 -1.87 3.55
CA GLU A 190 -12.15 -2.37 3.37
C GLU A 190 -12.85 -1.54 2.28
N LEU A 191 -13.36 -2.20 1.24
CA LEU A 191 -13.95 -1.52 0.10
C LEU A 191 -15.41 -1.91 -0.09
N LEU A 192 -16.24 -0.93 -0.44
CA LEU A 192 -17.52 -1.19 -1.11
C LEU A 192 -17.33 -1.05 -2.61
N GLY A 193 -17.65 -2.11 -3.34
CA GLY A 193 -17.60 -2.12 -4.80
C GLY A 193 -18.66 -1.21 -5.44
N PRO A 194 -18.67 -1.11 -6.78
CA PRO A 194 -19.53 -0.19 -7.51
C PRO A 194 -21.03 -0.48 -7.31
N GLN A 195 -21.43 -1.71 -6.97
CA GLN A 195 -22.82 -2.06 -6.66
C GLN A 195 -23.16 -1.95 -5.16
N GLY A 196 -22.22 -1.50 -4.32
CA GLY A 196 -22.41 -1.35 -2.88
C GLY A 196 -22.26 -2.65 -2.07
N GLU A 197 -21.74 -3.70 -2.71
CA GLU A 197 -21.31 -4.95 -2.11
C GLU A 197 -20.01 -4.75 -1.32
N LEU A 198 -19.87 -5.47 -0.20
CA LEU A 198 -18.64 -5.48 0.57
C LEU A 198 -17.64 -6.43 -0.10
N LEU A 199 -16.45 -5.93 -0.40
CA LEU A 199 -15.36 -6.70 -1.00
C LEU A 199 -14.49 -7.35 0.07
N PRO A 200 -13.73 -8.41 -0.27
CA PRO A 200 -12.69 -8.94 0.61
C PRO A 200 -11.70 -7.85 1.04
N LEU A 201 -11.19 -7.93 2.28
CA LEU A 201 -10.17 -6.99 2.75
C LEU A 201 -8.91 -7.09 1.89
N LYS A 202 -8.43 -5.94 1.43
CA LYS A 202 -7.27 -5.82 0.55
C LYS A 202 -6.01 -5.43 1.30
N ALA A 203 -4.92 -6.15 1.04
CA ALA A 203 -3.59 -5.65 1.34
C ALA A 203 -3.31 -4.41 0.50
N ASP A 204 -2.44 -3.54 0.99
CA ASP A 204 -2.05 -2.31 0.31
C ASP A 204 -1.14 -2.64 -0.90
N PRO A 205 -1.53 -2.24 -2.13
CA PRO A 205 -0.69 -2.43 -3.32
C PRO A 205 0.71 -1.81 -3.20
N HIS A 206 0.85 -0.73 -2.43
CA HIS A 206 2.11 -0.02 -2.17
C HIS A 206 2.63 -0.27 -0.75
N ALA A 207 2.29 -1.41 -0.14
CA ALA A 207 2.87 -1.78 1.15
C ALA A 207 4.39 -1.88 1.06
N GLU A 208 5.12 -1.15 1.91
CA GLU A 208 6.58 -1.28 2.07
C GLU A 208 6.96 -2.41 3.04
N ARG A 209 5.98 -2.94 3.77
CA ARG A 209 6.15 -4.05 4.70
C ARG A 209 4.87 -4.86 4.79
N ALA A 210 5.01 -6.18 4.86
CA ALA A 210 3.91 -7.11 5.00
C ALA A 210 4.00 -7.92 6.31
N GLU A 211 2.85 -8.39 6.77
CA GLU A 211 2.75 -9.37 7.85
C GLU A 211 3.37 -10.71 7.41
N ARG A 212 3.99 -11.43 8.35
CA ARG A 212 4.56 -12.75 8.07
C ARG A 212 3.47 -13.74 7.64
N PRO A 213 3.61 -14.46 6.52
CA PRO A 213 2.67 -15.51 6.13
C PRO A 213 2.45 -16.53 7.25
N PRO A 214 1.22 -17.03 7.45
CA PRO A 214 0.03 -16.86 6.61
C PRO A 214 -0.75 -15.55 6.85
N GLY A 215 -0.20 -14.62 7.63
CA GLY A 215 -0.70 -13.25 7.73
C GLY A 215 -0.80 -12.57 6.36
N THR A 216 -1.75 -11.65 6.23
CA THR A 216 -2.06 -10.99 4.94
C THR A 216 -2.26 -9.49 5.07
N ALA A 217 -2.05 -8.94 6.28
CA ALA A 217 -2.11 -7.50 6.48
C ALA A 217 -0.84 -6.82 5.95
N SER A 218 -1.01 -5.58 5.51
CA SER A 218 0.11 -4.66 5.36
C SER A 218 0.52 -4.15 6.73
N VAL A 219 1.78 -3.77 6.88
CA VAL A 219 2.33 -3.22 8.13
C VAL A 219 2.77 -1.79 7.84
N VAL A 220 2.38 -0.84 8.69
CA VAL A 220 2.85 0.54 8.55
C VAL A 220 4.37 0.54 8.70
N ALA A 221 5.09 0.84 7.62
CA ALA A 221 6.53 0.94 7.63
C ALA A 221 6.97 2.21 8.38
N GLY A 222 8.11 2.12 9.06
CA GLY A 222 8.77 3.28 9.62
C GLY A 222 9.77 3.84 8.61
N PRO A 223 10.21 5.10 8.78
CA PRO A 223 11.34 5.59 7.99
C PRO A 223 12.54 4.65 8.19
N SER A 224 13.26 4.39 7.10
CA SER A 224 14.49 3.59 7.13
C SER A 224 15.45 4.14 8.18
N ARG A 225 16.01 3.25 8.99
CA ARG A 225 17.10 3.55 9.94
C ARG A 225 18.44 3.00 9.45
N HIS A 226 18.44 2.29 8.32
CA HIS A 226 19.65 1.78 7.70
C HIS A 226 20.52 2.92 7.18
N VAL A 227 21.80 2.89 7.53
CA VAL A 227 22.82 3.82 7.03
C VAL A 227 23.70 3.06 6.06
N TRP A 228 23.55 3.34 4.76
CA TRP A 228 24.31 2.72 3.69
C TRP A 228 25.81 3.01 3.83
N GLN A 229 26.63 2.00 3.54
CA GLN A 229 28.09 2.05 3.54
C GLN A 229 28.68 1.72 2.16
N ASP A 230 27.83 1.66 1.14
CA ASP A 230 28.14 1.29 -0.24
C ASP A 230 28.51 2.48 -1.14
N GLY A 231 28.80 3.66 -0.57
CA GLY A 231 29.06 4.87 -1.37
C GLY A 231 30.17 4.72 -2.42
N GLY A 232 31.20 3.91 -2.13
CA GLY A 232 32.24 3.55 -3.09
C GLY A 232 31.69 2.73 -4.26
N TRP A 233 30.97 1.64 -3.96
CA TRP A 233 30.27 0.82 -4.95
C TRP A 233 29.33 1.66 -5.81
N MET A 234 28.47 2.48 -5.21
CA MET A 234 27.51 3.29 -5.94
C MET A 234 28.16 4.29 -6.90
N SER A 235 29.36 4.79 -6.57
CA SER A 235 30.14 5.66 -7.46
C SER A 235 30.78 4.91 -8.64
N GLU A 236 31.03 3.62 -8.49
CA GLU A 236 31.67 2.74 -9.49
C GLU A 236 30.70 1.70 -10.08
N ARG A 237 29.40 1.78 -9.77
CA ARG A 237 28.40 0.77 -10.17
C ARG A 237 28.27 0.62 -11.68
N ALA A 238 28.39 1.72 -12.43
CA ALA A 238 28.23 1.72 -13.88
C ALA A 238 29.24 0.80 -14.59
N PRO A 239 30.57 0.91 -14.37
CA PRO A 239 31.52 -0.02 -14.98
C PRO A 239 31.36 -1.47 -14.52
N HIS A 240 30.84 -1.74 -13.32
CA HIS A 240 30.56 -3.12 -12.88
C HIS A 240 29.40 -3.79 -13.63
N ASN A 241 28.45 -3.00 -14.12
CA ASN A 241 27.27 -3.46 -14.87
C ASN A 241 27.36 -3.17 -16.38
N ASP A 242 28.53 -2.76 -16.87
CA ASP A 242 28.73 -2.53 -18.29
C ASP A 242 28.61 -3.85 -19.08
N ARG A 243 28.16 -3.78 -20.34
CA ARG A 243 28.00 -4.96 -21.20
C ARG A 243 29.33 -5.68 -21.48
N GLU A 244 30.45 -4.99 -21.37
CA GLU A 244 31.80 -5.53 -21.55
C GLU A 244 32.47 -5.92 -20.22
N ALA A 245 31.82 -5.70 -19.08
CA ALA A 245 32.32 -6.10 -17.77
C ALA A 245 32.28 -7.62 -17.59
N PRO A 246 33.13 -8.21 -16.72
CA PRO A 246 33.00 -9.61 -16.34
C PRO A 246 31.71 -9.82 -15.53
N ILE A 247 30.75 -10.53 -16.11
CA ILE A 247 29.49 -10.89 -15.45
C ILE A 247 29.45 -12.40 -15.23
N ALA A 248 29.64 -12.81 -13.97
CA ALA A 248 29.42 -14.16 -13.50
C ALA A 248 28.41 -14.11 -12.35
N ILE A 249 27.25 -14.74 -12.55
CA ILE A 249 26.09 -14.62 -11.65
C ILE A 249 25.92 -15.92 -10.85
N TYR A 250 25.77 -15.79 -9.54
CA TYR A 250 25.30 -16.85 -8.64
C TYR A 250 23.80 -16.67 -8.38
N GLU A 251 22.95 -17.41 -9.11
CA GLU A 251 21.50 -17.40 -8.91
C GLU A 251 21.13 -18.13 -7.60
N VAL A 252 20.25 -17.54 -6.79
CA VAL A 252 19.90 -18.07 -5.47
C VAL A 252 18.43 -17.84 -5.09
N HIS A 253 17.80 -18.91 -4.58
CA HIS A 253 16.58 -18.81 -3.80
C HIS A 253 16.93 -18.65 -2.31
N LEU A 254 16.74 -17.45 -1.75
CA LEU A 254 17.11 -17.15 -0.36
C LEU A 254 16.46 -18.10 0.65
N GLY A 255 15.23 -18.53 0.36
CA GLY A 255 14.48 -19.43 1.23
C GLY A 255 14.99 -20.87 1.29
N SER A 256 15.83 -21.30 0.33
CA SER A 256 16.30 -22.70 0.25
C SER A 256 17.81 -22.86 0.11
N TRP A 257 18.58 -21.78 -0.08
CA TRP A 257 20.04 -21.82 -0.10
C TRP A 257 20.62 -22.52 1.13
N ARG A 258 20.14 -22.11 2.31
CA ARG A 258 20.45 -22.74 3.59
C ARG A 258 19.32 -22.48 4.59
N ARG A 259 19.02 -23.47 5.43
CA ARG A 259 18.05 -23.35 6.52
C ARG A 259 18.76 -23.14 7.86
N ASN A 260 18.12 -22.39 8.75
CA ASN A 260 18.63 -22.17 10.09
C ASN A 260 18.46 -23.44 10.94
N ALA A 261 19.56 -24.15 11.18
CA ALA A 261 19.55 -25.38 11.99
C ALA A 261 19.22 -25.12 13.46
N ALA A 262 19.55 -23.94 13.99
CA ALA A 262 19.26 -23.56 15.37
C ALA A 262 17.76 -23.25 15.58
N GLU A 263 17.06 -22.84 14.52
CA GLU A 263 15.62 -22.53 14.54
C GLU A 263 14.78 -23.62 13.86
N HIS A 264 15.06 -24.89 14.14
CA HIS A 264 14.29 -26.03 13.64
C HIS A 264 14.11 -26.07 12.11
N GLY A 265 15.08 -25.56 11.34
CA GLY A 265 14.99 -25.48 9.88
C GLY A 265 14.27 -24.24 9.35
N GLY A 266 14.17 -23.17 10.15
CA GLY A 266 13.66 -21.86 9.75
C GLY A 266 14.42 -21.22 8.59
N TYR A 267 13.90 -20.09 8.07
CA TYR A 267 14.63 -19.29 7.09
C TYR A 267 15.79 -18.57 7.78
N LEU A 268 16.90 -18.38 7.07
CA LEU A 268 17.90 -17.40 7.48
C LEU A 268 17.31 -16.00 7.33
N SER A 269 17.57 -15.12 8.29
CA SER A 269 17.30 -13.69 8.14
C SER A 269 18.20 -13.06 7.07
N TYR A 270 17.84 -11.89 6.56
CA TYR A 270 18.67 -11.11 5.65
C TYR A 270 20.05 -10.79 6.26
N ARG A 271 20.13 -10.59 7.58
CA ARG A 271 21.40 -10.39 8.29
C ARG A 271 22.26 -11.65 8.30
N GLU A 272 21.67 -12.80 8.58
CA GLU A 272 22.40 -14.07 8.51
C GLU A 272 22.83 -14.41 7.08
N LEU A 273 22.01 -14.06 6.08
CA LEU A 273 22.38 -14.16 4.67
C LEU A 273 23.56 -13.22 4.33
N ALA A 274 23.57 -12.00 4.87
CA ALA A 274 24.70 -11.07 4.73
C ALA A 274 26.00 -11.64 5.32
N GLU A 275 25.92 -12.37 6.43
CA GLU A 275 27.07 -12.98 7.11
C GLU A 275 27.52 -14.30 6.49
N GLN A 276 26.64 -15.03 5.80
CA GLN A 276 26.93 -16.38 5.32
C GLN A 276 26.96 -16.51 3.80
N LEU A 277 25.95 -15.99 3.10
CA LEU A 277 25.83 -16.11 1.65
C LEU A 277 26.84 -15.19 0.95
N VAL A 278 26.92 -13.93 1.36
CA VAL A 278 27.77 -12.92 0.72
C VAL A 278 29.25 -13.33 0.71
N PRO A 279 29.91 -13.63 1.85
CA PRO A 279 31.31 -14.05 1.81
C PRO A 279 31.51 -15.36 1.05
N TYR A 280 30.55 -16.29 1.14
CA TYR A 280 30.61 -17.54 0.38
C TYR A 280 30.65 -17.30 -1.15
N VAL A 281 29.79 -16.41 -1.65
CA VAL A 281 29.76 -16.08 -3.09
C VAL A 281 31.00 -15.30 -3.51
N ALA A 282 31.45 -14.36 -2.67
CA ALA A 282 32.68 -13.59 -2.91
C ALA A 282 33.92 -14.51 -2.99
N ASP A 283 34.05 -15.47 -2.07
CA ASP A 283 35.15 -16.44 -2.03
C ASP A 283 35.18 -17.35 -3.28
N LEU A 284 34.01 -17.62 -3.88
CA LEU A 284 33.90 -18.37 -5.14
C LEU A 284 34.30 -17.54 -6.37
N GLY A 285 34.41 -16.22 -6.24
CA GLY A 285 34.84 -15.31 -7.32
C GLY A 285 33.74 -14.94 -8.32
N PHE A 286 32.46 -15.06 -7.96
CA PHE A 286 31.38 -14.48 -8.75
C PHE A 286 31.41 -12.95 -8.68
N THR A 287 30.81 -12.28 -9.68
CA THR A 287 30.72 -10.80 -9.68
C THR A 287 29.34 -10.32 -9.27
N HIS A 288 28.32 -11.16 -9.40
CA HIS A 288 26.94 -10.82 -9.06
C HIS A 288 26.24 -11.98 -8.35
N ILE A 289 25.26 -11.63 -7.51
CA ILE A 289 24.22 -12.52 -7.01
C ILE A 289 22.93 -12.15 -7.73
N GLU A 290 22.20 -13.13 -8.27
CA GLU A 290 20.81 -12.94 -8.73
C GLU A 290 19.89 -13.61 -7.73
N VAL A 291 19.04 -12.83 -7.07
CA VAL A 291 18.04 -13.38 -6.16
C VAL A 291 16.75 -13.63 -6.93
N MET A 292 16.22 -14.85 -6.79
CA MET A 292 14.82 -15.13 -7.12
C MET A 292 13.89 -14.15 -6.39
N PRO A 293 12.62 -13.95 -6.83
CA PRO A 293 11.82 -12.83 -6.36
C PRO A 293 11.74 -12.77 -4.83
N MET A 294 12.20 -11.65 -4.28
CA MET A 294 12.17 -11.38 -2.84
C MET A 294 11.12 -10.36 -2.44
N THR A 295 10.25 -9.95 -3.36
CA THR A 295 9.00 -9.22 -3.07
C THR A 295 8.07 -10.11 -2.23
N GLU A 296 7.07 -9.57 -1.52
CA GLU A 296 6.21 -10.43 -0.69
C GLU A 296 5.29 -11.30 -1.55
N TYR A 297 5.17 -12.58 -1.18
CA TYR A 297 4.35 -13.59 -1.84
C TYR A 297 3.68 -14.53 -0.82
N PRO A 298 2.47 -15.04 -1.11
CA PRO A 298 1.69 -15.79 -0.13
C PRO A 298 2.12 -17.26 0.00
N PHE A 299 2.75 -17.83 -1.04
CA PHE A 299 2.99 -19.27 -1.13
C PHE A 299 4.44 -19.60 -1.51
N ASP A 300 5.12 -20.38 -0.68
CA ASP A 300 6.51 -20.79 -0.89
C ASP A 300 6.75 -21.59 -2.19
N GLY A 301 5.77 -22.39 -2.59
CA GLY A 301 5.89 -23.21 -3.80
C GLY A 301 5.87 -22.42 -5.11
N SER A 302 5.58 -21.12 -5.07
CA SER A 302 5.74 -20.24 -6.23
C SER A 302 7.18 -19.78 -6.44
N TRP A 303 8.06 -20.02 -5.46
CA TRP A 303 9.43 -19.49 -5.40
C TRP A 303 9.53 -17.96 -5.50
N GLY A 304 8.43 -17.27 -5.23
CA GLY A 304 8.31 -15.81 -5.34
C GLY A 304 7.66 -15.30 -6.63
N TYR A 305 7.49 -16.13 -7.65
CA TYR A 305 6.90 -15.73 -8.95
C TYR A 305 5.39 -15.49 -8.93
N GLN A 306 4.77 -15.45 -7.75
CA GLN A 306 3.37 -15.04 -7.58
C GLN A 306 3.29 -13.95 -6.49
N PRO A 307 3.75 -12.73 -6.79
CA PRO A 307 3.88 -11.67 -5.80
C PRO A 307 2.50 -11.12 -5.39
N ILE A 308 2.37 -10.76 -4.12
CA ILE A 308 1.21 -10.03 -3.59
C ILE A 308 1.52 -8.56 -3.31
N SER A 309 2.79 -8.22 -3.04
CA SER A 309 3.25 -6.85 -2.84
C SER A 309 4.60 -6.64 -3.50
N LEU A 310 4.64 -5.77 -4.52
CA LEU A 310 5.86 -5.48 -5.28
C LEU A 310 6.81 -4.50 -4.57
N PHE A 311 6.36 -3.85 -3.49
CA PHE A 311 7.11 -2.82 -2.77
C PHE A 311 7.60 -3.28 -1.39
N ALA A 312 7.26 -4.50 -0.97
CA ALA A 312 7.72 -5.06 0.30
C ALA A 312 8.73 -6.20 0.05
N PRO A 313 9.93 -6.19 0.65
CA PRO A 313 10.71 -7.41 0.78
C PRO A 313 9.92 -8.43 1.61
N THR A 314 10.01 -9.71 1.25
CA THR A 314 9.29 -10.76 1.95
C THR A 314 9.71 -10.80 3.42
N SER A 315 8.70 -10.78 4.29
CA SER A 315 8.85 -10.79 5.74
C SER A 315 9.44 -12.10 6.29
N ARG A 316 9.58 -13.15 5.45
CA ARG A 316 10.20 -14.44 5.79
C ARG A 316 11.63 -14.29 6.30
N HIS A 317 12.35 -13.29 5.80
CA HIS A 317 13.78 -13.07 6.07
C HIS A 317 14.04 -11.86 6.99
N GLY A 318 13.01 -11.18 7.49
CA GLY A 318 13.17 -10.01 8.36
C GLY A 318 12.49 -8.76 7.81
N GLY A 319 12.90 -7.58 8.27
CA GLY A 319 12.31 -6.31 7.87
C GLY A 319 13.02 -5.63 6.68
N PRO A 320 12.44 -4.53 6.17
CA PRO A 320 13.05 -3.67 5.14
C PRO A 320 14.52 -3.30 5.40
N ASP A 321 14.86 -2.87 6.62
CA ASP A 321 16.24 -2.47 6.95
C ASP A 321 17.21 -3.66 7.04
N ASP A 322 16.71 -4.87 7.32
CA ASP A 322 17.53 -6.08 7.26
C ASP A 322 17.83 -6.44 5.81
N CYS A 323 16.85 -6.29 4.91
CA CYS A 323 17.05 -6.43 3.47
C CYS A 323 18.07 -5.40 2.96
N ARG A 324 17.97 -4.13 3.34
CA ARG A 324 18.98 -3.11 3.00
C ARG A 324 20.38 -3.50 3.47
N ALA A 325 20.50 -4.03 4.69
CA ALA A 325 21.77 -4.49 5.23
C ALA A 325 22.37 -5.67 4.45
N PHE A 326 21.54 -6.56 3.89
CA PHE A 326 21.99 -7.63 3.00
C PHE A 326 22.57 -7.07 1.69
N ILE A 327 21.89 -6.12 1.08
CA ILE A 327 22.33 -5.49 -0.18
C ILE A 327 23.62 -4.67 0.04
N ASP A 328 23.67 -3.88 1.12
CA ASP A 328 24.86 -3.14 1.54
C ASP A 328 26.06 -4.07 1.78
N ALA A 329 25.82 -5.27 2.32
CA ALA A 329 26.86 -6.28 2.48
C ALA A 329 27.37 -6.83 1.14
N CYS A 330 26.49 -7.08 0.16
CA CYS A 330 26.89 -7.45 -1.20
C CYS A 330 27.83 -6.39 -1.80
N HIS A 331 27.41 -5.13 -1.78
CA HIS A 331 28.17 -4.02 -2.34
C HIS A 331 29.53 -3.85 -1.66
N ARG A 332 29.59 -3.96 -0.33
CA ARG A 332 30.84 -3.92 0.43
C ARG A 332 31.78 -5.08 0.13
N ALA A 333 31.25 -6.21 -0.35
CA ALA A 333 32.03 -7.35 -0.81
C ALA A 333 32.39 -7.26 -2.31
N GLY A 334 32.03 -6.18 -3.00
CA GLY A 334 32.27 -6.00 -4.44
C GLY A 334 31.37 -6.86 -5.32
N LEU A 335 30.20 -7.28 -4.81
CA LEU A 335 29.21 -8.07 -5.53
C LEU A 335 28.03 -7.19 -5.92
N GLY A 336 27.65 -7.22 -7.20
CA GLY A 336 26.39 -6.66 -7.64
C GLY A 336 25.22 -7.57 -7.27
N LEU A 337 24.05 -6.99 -7.04
CA LEU A 337 22.83 -7.73 -6.71
C LEU A 337 21.73 -7.46 -7.74
N TRP A 338 21.31 -8.53 -8.41
CA TRP A 338 20.18 -8.52 -9.34
C TRP A 338 18.96 -9.13 -8.68
N LEU A 339 17.79 -8.61 -9.02
CA LEU A 339 16.50 -9.08 -8.52
C LEU A 339 15.65 -9.61 -9.67
N ASP A 340 15.12 -10.81 -9.50
CA ASP A 340 14.00 -11.29 -10.30
C ASP A 340 12.75 -10.45 -9.99
N TRP A 341 12.37 -9.61 -10.95
CA TRP A 341 11.18 -8.78 -10.90
C TRP A 341 10.08 -9.40 -11.76
N VAL A 342 8.86 -9.44 -11.22
CA VAL A 342 7.73 -10.21 -11.78
C VAL A 342 6.60 -9.28 -12.25
N PRO A 343 6.75 -8.59 -13.40
CA PRO A 343 5.74 -7.72 -13.98
C PRO A 343 4.74 -8.45 -14.89
N GLY A 344 4.93 -9.76 -15.11
CA GLY A 344 4.12 -10.53 -16.06
C GLY A 344 2.71 -10.82 -15.56
N HIS A 345 2.57 -11.10 -14.27
CA HIS A 345 1.31 -11.59 -13.70
C HIS A 345 1.30 -11.47 -12.17
N PHE A 346 0.13 -11.68 -11.58
CA PHE A 346 -0.08 -11.72 -10.14
C PHE A 346 -1.17 -12.75 -9.77
N PRO A 347 -1.15 -13.33 -8.56
CA PRO A 347 -2.07 -14.41 -8.21
C PRO A 347 -3.51 -13.92 -7.97
N THR A 348 -4.44 -14.88 -7.89
CA THR A 348 -5.88 -14.64 -7.71
C THR A 348 -6.31 -14.51 -6.24
N ASP A 349 -5.34 -14.49 -5.31
CA ASP A 349 -5.57 -14.33 -3.88
C ASP A 349 -6.49 -13.13 -3.56
N ALA A 350 -7.53 -13.38 -2.76
CA ALA A 350 -8.59 -12.41 -2.49
C ALA A 350 -8.06 -11.11 -1.84
N HIS A 351 -6.99 -11.20 -1.05
CA HIS A 351 -6.36 -10.06 -0.40
C HIS A 351 -5.43 -9.25 -1.33
N GLY A 352 -5.11 -9.77 -2.51
CA GLY A 352 -4.25 -9.13 -3.51
C GLY A 352 -4.98 -8.23 -4.50
N LEU A 353 -4.36 -8.00 -5.65
CA LEU A 353 -4.79 -7.01 -6.65
C LEU A 353 -6.02 -7.43 -7.47
N GLY A 354 -6.39 -8.71 -7.48
CA GLY A 354 -7.51 -9.21 -8.29
C GLY A 354 -8.84 -8.55 -7.93
N ARG A 355 -9.55 -8.03 -8.92
CA ARG A 355 -10.81 -7.29 -8.76
C ARG A 355 -10.77 -6.23 -7.65
N PHE A 356 -9.66 -5.50 -7.54
CA PHE A 356 -9.30 -4.71 -6.36
C PHE A 356 -10.43 -3.82 -5.82
N ASP A 357 -11.10 -3.07 -6.71
CA ASP A 357 -12.20 -2.15 -6.39
C ASP A 357 -13.58 -2.67 -6.81
N GLY A 358 -13.69 -3.98 -7.06
CA GLY A 358 -14.89 -4.66 -7.55
C GLY A 358 -14.91 -4.81 -9.07
N THR A 359 -14.04 -4.09 -9.79
CA THR A 359 -13.84 -4.18 -11.24
C THR A 359 -12.49 -4.80 -11.59
N ALA A 360 -12.28 -5.18 -12.85
CA ALA A 360 -10.96 -5.54 -13.36
C ALA A 360 -10.09 -4.27 -13.43
N LEU A 361 -9.39 -4.00 -12.32
CA LEU A 361 -8.65 -2.75 -12.10
C LEU A 361 -7.21 -2.88 -12.59
N TYR A 362 -6.46 -3.80 -11.98
CA TYR A 362 -5.07 -4.10 -12.30
C TYR A 362 -4.97 -5.10 -13.45
N GLU A 363 -5.91 -6.04 -13.53
CA GLU A 363 -6.03 -7.01 -14.59
C GLU A 363 -6.86 -6.52 -15.77
N HIS A 364 -6.65 -7.10 -16.95
CA HIS A 364 -7.52 -6.84 -18.10
C HIS A 364 -8.89 -7.51 -17.92
N ALA A 365 -9.98 -6.79 -18.23
CA ALA A 365 -11.36 -7.28 -18.00
C ALA A 365 -11.74 -8.50 -18.84
N ASP A 366 -11.22 -8.60 -20.08
CA ASP A 366 -11.38 -9.79 -20.91
C ASP A 366 -10.40 -10.89 -20.47
N PRO A 367 -10.86 -12.06 -19.98
CA PRO A 367 -9.99 -13.12 -19.50
C PRO A 367 -9.10 -13.74 -20.59
N ARG A 368 -9.42 -13.54 -21.88
CA ARG A 368 -8.55 -13.95 -22.99
C ARG A 368 -7.27 -13.12 -23.07
N GLN A 369 -7.23 -11.98 -22.39
CA GLN A 369 -6.07 -11.09 -22.29
C GLN A 369 -5.60 -10.92 -20.83
N GLY A 370 -6.50 -11.10 -19.86
CA GLY A 370 -6.24 -10.84 -18.43
C GLY A 370 -5.93 -12.06 -17.57
N LEU A 371 -5.84 -13.27 -18.13
CA LEU A 371 -5.64 -14.51 -17.36
C LEU A 371 -4.66 -15.47 -18.06
N HIS A 372 -3.62 -15.89 -17.34
CA HIS A 372 -2.85 -17.09 -17.70
C HIS A 372 -3.58 -18.32 -17.18
N ARG A 373 -4.20 -19.09 -18.09
CA ARG A 373 -5.05 -20.23 -17.73
C ARG A 373 -4.28 -21.36 -17.06
N ASP A 374 -3.13 -21.72 -17.60
CA ASP A 374 -2.31 -22.82 -17.07
C ASP A 374 -1.71 -22.51 -15.69
N TRP A 375 -1.54 -21.23 -15.36
CA TRP A 375 -0.99 -20.78 -14.08
C TRP A 375 -2.05 -20.33 -13.07
N ASN A 376 -3.29 -20.13 -13.54
CA ASN A 376 -4.38 -19.54 -12.75
C ASN A 376 -4.02 -18.19 -12.11
N THR A 377 -3.33 -17.33 -12.86
CA THR A 377 -2.90 -15.99 -12.44
C THR A 377 -3.41 -14.92 -13.38
N LEU A 378 -3.61 -13.72 -12.85
CA LEU A 378 -4.08 -12.56 -13.59
C LEU A 378 -2.92 -11.81 -14.25
N ILE A 379 -3.19 -11.23 -15.42
CA ILE A 379 -2.21 -10.48 -16.22
C ILE A 379 -2.49 -9.00 -16.03
N TYR A 380 -1.45 -8.21 -15.75
CA TYR A 380 -1.56 -6.76 -15.63
C TYR A 380 -2.10 -6.14 -16.92
N ASN A 381 -2.99 -5.16 -16.79
CA ASN A 381 -3.50 -4.38 -17.91
C ASN A 381 -2.50 -3.29 -18.28
N TYR A 382 -1.46 -3.64 -19.04
CA TYR A 382 -0.37 -2.73 -19.41
C TYR A 382 -0.86 -1.47 -20.16
N GLY A 383 -1.95 -1.58 -20.92
CA GLY A 383 -2.55 -0.44 -21.64
C GLY A 383 -3.17 0.61 -20.72
N ARG A 384 -3.34 0.30 -19.43
CA ARG A 384 -3.85 1.23 -18.43
C ARG A 384 -2.69 1.99 -17.76
N ARG A 385 -2.69 3.31 -17.93
CA ARG A 385 -1.59 4.20 -17.50
C ARG A 385 -1.24 4.06 -16.03
N GLU A 386 -2.22 3.97 -15.14
CA GLU A 386 -1.96 3.84 -13.70
C GLU A 386 -1.36 2.47 -13.35
N VAL A 387 -1.68 1.42 -14.11
CA VAL A 387 -1.11 0.07 -13.95
C VAL A 387 0.32 0.04 -14.48
N ALA A 388 0.56 0.62 -15.67
CA ALA A 388 1.91 0.79 -16.20
C ALA A 388 2.78 1.62 -15.23
N ASN A 389 2.24 2.71 -14.68
CA ASN A 389 2.94 3.53 -13.70
C ASN A 389 3.24 2.75 -12.41
N PHE A 390 2.30 1.96 -11.89
CA PHE A 390 2.51 1.08 -10.74
C PHE A 390 3.69 0.13 -10.96
N LEU A 391 3.76 -0.53 -12.11
CA LEU A 391 4.86 -1.42 -12.47
C LEU A 391 6.19 -0.67 -12.60
N LEU A 392 6.22 0.42 -13.37
CA LEU A 392 7.43 1.24 -13.54
C LEU A 392 7.94 1.78 -12.20
N SER A 393 7.04 2.22 -11.32
CA SER A 393 7.40 2.70 -10.01
C SER A 393 7.94 1.58 -9.13
N SER A 394 7.41 0.35 -9.22
CA SER A 394 7.94 -0.81 -8.50
C SER A 394 9.36 -1.17 -8.92
N ALA A 395 9.67 -1.13 -10.22
CA ALA A 395 11.03 -1.38 -10.71
C ALA A 395 12.02 -0.31 -10.17
N LEU A 396 11.64 0.96 -10.25
CA LEU A 396 12.46 2.07 -9.78
C LEU A 396 12.57 2.13 -8.25
N TYR A 397 11.58 1.62 -7.52
CA TYR A 397 11.62 1.51 -6.06
C TYR A 397 12.80 0.67 -5.61
N TRP A 398 12.97 -0.54 -6.16
CA TRP A 398 14.09 -1.42 -5.82
C TRP A 398 15.45 -0.82 -6.17
N MET A 399 15.56 -0.13 -7.30
CA MET A 399 16.80 0.53 -7.72
C MET A 399 17.16 1.75 -6.86
N ARG A 400 16.17 2.51 -6.37
CA ARG A 400 16.38 3.78 -5.65
C ARG A 400 16.41 3.61 -4.12
N GLU A 401 15.51 2.81 -3.57
CA GLU A 401 15.33 2.67 -2.11
C GLU A 401 16.13 1.49 -1.51
N TYR A 402 16.52 0.53 -2.36
CA TYR A 402 17.27 -0.67 -2.00
C TYR A 402 18.59 -0.83 -2.77
N HIS A 403 18.91 0.09 -3.68
CA HIS A 403 20.16 0.09 -4.45
C HIS A 403 20.40 -1.16 -5.32
N ILE A 404 19.36 -1.90 -5.71
CA ILE A 404 19.50 -3.05 -6.62
C ILE A 404 20.19 -2.62 -7.93
N ASP A 405 21.13 -3.46 -8.41
CA ASP A 405 22.00 -3.16 -9.55
C ASP A 405 21.42 -3.58 -10.90
N GLY A 406 20.50 -4.55 -10.90
CA GLY A 406 19.88 -5.07 -12.10
C GLY A 406 18.56 -5.78 -11.82
N LEU A 407 17.71 -5.85 -12.84
CA LEU A 407 16.46 -6.60 -12.80
C LEU A 407 16.47 -7.67 -13.89
N ARG A 408 16.09 -8.89 -13.52
CA ARG A 408 15.81 -9.97 -14.47
C ARG A 408 14.31 -10.21 -14.51
N VAL A 409 13.76 -10.33 -15.71
CA VAL A 409 12.33 -10.60 -15.93
C VAL A 409 12.20 -11.99 -16.50
N ASP A 410 11.50 -12.86 -15.79
CA ASP A 410 11.22 -14.22 -16.26
C ASP A 410 10.10 -14.21 -17.31
N ALA A 411 9.99 -15.32 -18.05
CA ALA A 411 8.86 -15.61 -18.93
C ALA A 411 8.35 -14.45 -19.81
N VAL A 412 9.21 -13.57 -20.33
CA VAL A 412 8.83 -12.36 -21.09
C VAL A 412 7.87 -12.65 -22.27
N ALA A 413 7.97 -13.84 -22.88
CA ALA A 413 7.04 -14.28 -23.91
C ALA A 413 5.57 -14.31 -23.44
N SER A 414 5.31 -14.50 -22.15
CA SER A 414 3.98 -14.45 -21.53
C SER A 414 3.35 -13.05 -21.60
N MET A 415 4.19 -12.01 -21.61
CA MET A 415 3.77 -10.61 -21.77
C MET A 415 3.59 -10.26 -23.24
N LEU A 416 4.57 -10.64 -24.08
CA LEU A 416 4.67 -10.22 -25.48
C LEU A 416 3.61 -10.83 -26.41
N TYR A 417 3.01 -11.96 -26.04
CA TYR A 417 2.13 -12.71 -26.94
C TYR A 417 0.72 -12.93 -26.39
N LEU A 418 -0.27 -12.43 -27.12
CA LEU A 418 -1.71 -12.58 -26.82
C LEU A 418 -2.17 -14.04 -26.92
N ASP A 419 -1.44 -14.89 -27.66
CA ASP A 419 -1.70 -16.33 -27.81
C ASP A 419 -0.89 -17.22 -26.84
N TYR A 420 -0.12 -16.64 -25.91
CA TYR A 420 0.73 -17.41 -25.00
C TYR A 420 -0.08 -18.42 -24.18
N SER A 421 0.24 -19.71 -24.33
CA SER A 421 -0.44 -20.82 -23.61
C SER A 421 -1.97 -20.84 -23.88
N ARG A 422 -2.40 -20.45 -25.09
CA ARG A 422 -3.82 -20.45 -25.50
C ARG A 422 -4.03 -21.21 -26.80
N ASN A 423 -5.12 -21.96 -26.91
CA ASN A 423 -5.50 -22.63 -28.15
C ASN A 423 -6.11 -21.64 -29.16
N GLN A 424 -6.22 -22.09 -30.42
CA GLN A 424 -6.95 -21.34 -31.44
C GLN A 424 -8.39 -21.08 -30.99
N GLY A 425 -8.84 -19.82 -31.09
CA GLY A 425 -10.16 -19.39 -30.66
C GLY A 425 -10.24 -18.97 -29.18
N GLU A 426 -9.18 -19.15 -28.40
CA GLU A 426 -9.13 -18.76 -26.98
C GLU A 426 -8.42 -17.41 -26.72
N TRP A 427 -7.97 -16.74 -27.78
CA TRP A 427 -7.31 -15.44 -27.74
C TRP A 427 -7.86 -14.50 -28.83
N ILE A 428 -7.52 -13.22 -28.75
CA ILE A 428 -7.94 -12.17 -29.70
C ILE A 428 -6.68 -11.51 -30.27
N PRO A 429 -6.59 -11.29 -31.60
CA PRO A 429 -5.47 -10.57 -32.18
C PRO A 429 -5.46 -9.09 -31.83
N ASN A 430 -4.28 -8.47 -31.94
CA ASN A 430 -4.11 -7.03 -31.80
C ASN A 430 -4.80 -6.27 -32.95
N VAL A 431 -4.76 -4.93 -32.88
CA VAL A 431 -5.41 -4.03 -33.86
C VAL A 431 -4.91 -4.21 -35.31
N PHE A 432 -3.77 -4.86 -35.52
CA PHE A 432 -3.20 -5.17 -36.83
C PHE A 432 -3.43 -6.62 -37.29
N GLY A 433 -4.15 -7.43 -36.50
CA GLY A 433 -4.39 -8.85 -36.77
C GLY A 433 -3.26 -9.78 -36.31
N GLY A 434 -2.23 -9.24 -35.66
CA GLY A 434 -1.09 -9.99 -35.13
C GLY A 434 -1.33 -10.55 -33.72
N ARG A 435 -0.37 -11.35 -33.24
CA ARG A 435 -0.41 -11.94 -31.88
C ARG A 435 0.41 -11.16 -30.86
N GLU A 436 1.12 -10.15 -31.31
CA GLU A 436 1.96 -9.29 -30.47
C GLU A 436 1.06 -8.47 -29.54
N ASN A 437 1.35 -8.50 -28.25
CA ASN A 437 0.72 -7.62 -27.28
C ASN A 437 1.40 -6.24 -27.37
N LEU A 438 0.71 -5.24 -27.90
CA LEU A 438 1.31 -3.92 -28.16
C LEU A 438 1.43 -3.05 -26.91
N ASP A 439 0.63 -3.34 -25.89
CA ASP A 439 0.62 -2.59 -24.64
C ASP A 439 1.72 -3.05 -23.68
N ALA A 440 2.16 -4.31 -23.80
CA ALA A 440 3.26 -4.91 -23.04
C ALA A 440 4.61 -4.58 -23.68
#